data_AF-A0AA37GUA8-F1
#
_entry.id   AF-A0AA37GUA8-F1
#
_cell.length_a   1.000
_cell.length_b   1.000
_cell.length_c   1.000
_cell.angle_alpha   90.00
_cell.angle_beta   90.00
_cell.angle_gamma   90.00
#
_symmetry.space_group_name_H-M   'P 1'
#
loop_
_entity.id
_entity.type
_entity.pdbx_description
1 polymer ?
#
loop_
_entity_poly.entity_id
_entity_poly.type
_entity_poly.pdbx_seq_one_letter_code
_entity_poly.pdbx_strand_id
1 'polypeptide(L)' 'MNPFRDPRWGGGQKTPGEDVLVAFNHVQKFATALQGEDPNKKMTIAACKHFVAYGIETARRANNYNPAQQDLQA' A
#
# COMPACT_ATOMS: atom_id res chain seq x y z
N MET A 1 1.34 -0.11 -1.25
CA MET A 1 0.39 -0.52 -0.20
C MET A 1 0.07 0.71 0.63
N ASN A 2 -1.14 0.81 1.17
CA ASN A 2 -1.54 1.96 1.98
C ASN A 2 -1.40 1.64 3.47
N PRO A 3 -0.88 2.57 4.30
CA PRO A 3 -0.79 2.38 5.75
C PRO A 3 -2.18 2.39 6.40
N PHE A 4 -2.34 1.66 7.51
CA PHE A 4 -3.61 1.52 8.23
C PHE A 4 -3.92 2.75 9.10
N ARG A 5 -4.39 3.84 8.49
CA ARG A 5 -4.60 5.12 9.19
C ARG A 5 -5.81 5.14 10.14
N ASP A 6 -6.87 4.40 9.82
CA ASP A 6 -8.12 4.44 10.57
C ASP A 6 -8.71 3.03 10.72
N PRO A 7 -9.09 2.60 11.94
CA PRO A 7 -9.61 1.25 12.18
C PRO A 7 -10.93 0.95 11.46
N ARG A 8 -11.66 1.97 11.03
CA ARG A 8 -12.91 1.83 10.28
C ARG A 8 -12.67 1.59 8.79
N TRP A 9 -11.43 1.70 8.31
CA TRP A 9 -11.12 1.43 6.92
C TRP A 9 -11.24 -0.07 6.63
N GLY A 10 -12.29 -0.45 5.88
CA GLY A 10 -12.56 -1.85 5.52
C GLY A 10 -11.46 -2.56 4.73
N GLY A 11 -10.48 -1.81 4.19
CA GLY A 11 -9.29 -2.35 3.55
C GLY A 11 -8.15 -2.72 4.49
N GLY A 12 -8.29 -2.49 5.80
CA GLY A 12 -7.23 -2.67 6.80
C GLY A 12 -6.59 -4.05 6.85
N GLN A 13 -7.34 -5.11 6.57
CA GLN A 13 -6.82 -6.49 6.51
C GLN A 13 -5.74 -6.70 5.44
N LYS A 14 -5.59 -5.77 4.49
CA LYS A 14 -4.65 -5.88 3.36
C LYS A 14 -3.28 -5.25 3.67
N THR A 15 -3.10 -4.65 4.84
CA THR A 15 -1.87 -3.96 5.23
C THR A 15 -1.36 -4.50 6.56
N PRO A 16 -0.04 -4.63 6.76
CA PRO A 16 0.53 -5.15 7.99
C PRO A 16 0.39 -4.18 9.19
N GLY A 17 -0.02 -2.93 8.96
CA GLY A 17 -0.22 -1.96 10.04
C GLY A 17 -0.23 -0.51 9.60
N GLU A 18 -0.15 0.39 10.59
CA GLU A 18 -0.12 1.85 10.41
C GLU A 18 1.29 2.40 10.12
N ASP A 19 2.33 1.70 10.60
CA ASP A 19 3.73 2.11 10.45
C ASP A 19 4.22 1.93 9.00
N VAL A 20 4.77 3.01 8.43
CA VAL A 20 5.21 3.06 7.03
C VAL A 20 6.44 2.18 6.77
N LEU A 21 7.38 2.11 7.71
CA LEU A 21 8.59 1.30 7.56
C LEU A 21 8.25 -0.20 7.61
N VAL A 22 7.35 -0.60 8.50
CA VAL A 22 6.84 -1.97 8.58
C VAL A 22 6.11 -2.33 7.28
N ALA A 23 5.21 -1.46 6.81
CA ALA A 23 4.49 -1.67 5.56
C ALA A 23 5.41 -1.76 4.34
N PHE A 24 6.41 -0.88 4.25
CA PHE A 24 7.41 -0.88 3.18
C PHE A 24 8.22 -2.18 3.16
N ASN A 25 8.78 -2.58 4.31
CA ASN A 25 9.56 -3.80 4.42
C ASN A 25 8.75 -5.05 4.10
N HIS A 26 7.48 -5.09 4.51
CA HIS A 26 6.57 -6.17 4.17
C HIS A 26 6.33 -6.25 2.67
N VAL A 27 6.00 -5.14 2.00
CA VAL A 27 5.76 -5.10 0.56
C VAL A 27 7.01 -5.48 -0.24
N GLN A 28 8.18 -5.00 0.16
CA GLN A 28 9.44 -5.32 -0.51
C GLN A 28 9.71 -6.82 -0.51
N LYS A 29 9.53 -7.48 0.64
CA LYS A 29 9.71 -8.94 0.77
C LYS A 29 8.62 -9.70 0.01
N PHE A 30 7.36 -9.29 0.15
CA PHE A 30 6.23 -9.93 -0.51
C PHE A 30 6.33 -9.86 -2.04
N ALA A 31 6.62 -8.68 -2.60
CA ALA A 31 6.75 -8.48 -4.03
C ALA A 31 7.94 -9.27 -4.61
N THR A 32 9.10 -9.25 -3.92
CA THR A 32 10.28 -10.02 -4.35
C THR A 32 9.99 -11.52 -4.33
N ALA A 33 9.37 -12.03 -3.26
CA ALA A 33 9.04 -13.45 -3.14
C ALA A 33 8.06 -13.92 -4.23
N LEU A 34 7.04 -13.11 -4.57
CA LEU A 34 6.12 -13.43 -5.65
C LEU A 34 6.79 -13.41 -7.02
N GLN A 35 7.59 -12.37 -7.29
CA GLN A 35 8.18 -12.16 -8.61
C GLN A 35 9.29 -13.15 -8.94
N GLY A 36 9.89 -13.79 -7.93
CA GLY A 36 11.05 -14.65 -8.08
C GLY A 36 12.36 -13.86 -8.11
N GLU A 37 13.45 -14.57 -7.81
CA GLU A 37 14.80 -13.99 -7.66
C GLU A 37 15.45 -13.64 -9.00
N ASP A 38 15.14 -14.38 -10.07
CA ASP A 38 15.68 -14.10 -11.41
C ASP A 38 15.07 -12.80 -11.97
N PRO A 39 15.87 -11.75 -12.21
CA PRO A 39 15.36 -10.51 -12.81
C PRO A 39 14.87 -10.69 -14.25
N ASN A 40 15.39 -11.69 -14.98
CA ASN A 40 15.07 -11.94 -16.39
C ASN A 40 13.90 -12.91 -16.58
N LYS A 41 13.47 -13.60 -15.52
CA LYS A 41 12.37 -14.58 -15.55
C LYS A 41 11.46 -14.38 -14.35
N LYS A 42 10.45 -13.54 -14.54
CA LYS A 42 9.43 -13.30 -13.51
C LYS A 42 8.41 -14.44 -13.47
N MET A 43 8.19 -14.98 -12.27
CA MET A 43 7.15 -16.01 -12.04
C MET A 43 5.75 -15.40 -12.03
N THR A 44 5.62 -14.20 -11.47
CA THR A 44 4.42 -13.35 -11.54
C THR A 44 4.84 -11.88 -11.48
N ILE A 45 3.88 -10.96 -11.68
CA ILE A 45 4.08 -9.52 -11.58
C ILE A 45 3.30 -9.01 -10.37
N ALA A 46 4.01 -8.47 -9.37
CA ALA A 46 3.39 -7.84 -8.23
C ALA A 46 3.07 -6.37 -8.56
N ALA A 47 1.79 -6.00 -8.51
CA ALA A 47 1.35 -4.65 -8.83
C ALA A 47 1.15 -3.79 -7.56
N CYS A 48 1.77 -2.61 -7.53
CA CYS A 48 1.58 -1.63 -6.46
C CYS A 48 0.21 -0.97 -6.56
N LYS A 49 -0.56 -1.02 -5.47
CA LYS A 49 -1.81 -0.28 -5.29
C LYS A 49 -2.09 0.02 -3.81
N HIS A 50 -2.95 0.98 -3.47
CA HIS A 50 -3.50 2.03 -4.34
C HIS A 50 -2.66 3.31 -4.11
N PHE A 51 -1.99 3.80 -5.15
CA PHE A 51 -1.19 5.02 -5.05
C PHE A 51 -2.08 6.23 -5.40
N VAL A 52 -2.30 7.23 -4.54
CA VAL A 52 -1.81 7.48 -3.15
C VAL A 52 -2.99 7.91 -2.25
N ALA A 53 -2.78 8.02 -0.94
CA ALA A 53 -3.74 8.56 0.04
C ALA A 53 -5.10 7.81 0.12
N TYR A 54 -5.08 6.50 -0.11
CA TYR A 54 -6.27 5.65 -0.02
C TYR A 54 -6.45 5.09 1.40
N GLY A 55 -7.50 5.51 2.11
CA GLY A 55 -7.77 5.07 3.49
C GLY A 55 -9.25 5.13 3.95
N ILE A 56 -10.19 5.39 3.04
CA ILE A 56 -11.64 5.41 3.31
C ILE A 56 -12.35 4.72 2.15
N GLU A 57 -13.19 3.72 2.46
CA GLU A 57 -13.97 3.00 1.45
C GLU A 57 -15.26 3.74 1.04
N THR A 58 -15.90 4.41 2.00
CA THR A 58 -17.12 5.20 1.78
C THR A 58 -16.86 6.26 0.72
N ALA A 59 -17.66 6.27 -0.34
CA ALA A 59 -17.53 7.22 -1.45
C ALA A 59 -16.11 7.29 -2.09
N ARG A 60 -15.34 6.19 -2.07
CA ARG A 60 -13.97 6.10 -2.62
C ARG A 60 -13.79 6.52 -4.09
N ARG A 61 -14.87 6.66 -4.87
CA ARG A 61 -14.84 7.14 -6.26
C ARG A 61 -15.02 8.66 -6.40
N ALA A 62 -15.44 9.33 -5.32
CA ALA A 62 -15.80 10.75 -5.32
C ALA A 62 -15.08 11.57 -4.24
N ASN A 63 -14.51 10.92 -3.21
CA ASN A 63 -13.76 11.62 -2.18
C ASN A 63 -12.52 12.31 -2.76
N ASN A 64 -12.29 13.55 -2.33
CA ASN A 64 -11.09 14.30 -2.63
C ASN A 64 -10.24 14.43 -1.36
N TYR A 65 -9.03 13.86 -1.37
CA TYR A 65 -8.08 13.99 -0.26
C TYR A 65 -7.17 15.18 -0.50
N ASN A 66 -6.96 15.99 0.53
CA ASN A 66 -5.99 17.09 0.51
C ASN A 66 -4.89 16.86 1.57
N PRO A 67 -3.97 15.90 1.33
CA PRO A 67 -2.85 15.65 2.24
C PRO A 67 -1.82 16.78 2.19
N ALA A 68 -1.12 17.02 3.30
CA ALA A 68 0.02 17.93 3.28
C ALA A 68 1.19 17.32 2.50
N GLN A 69 2.10 18.15 1.99
CA GLN A 69 3.27 17.66 1.26
C GLN A 69 4.13 16.72 2.11
N GLN A 70 4.19 16.98 3.42
CA GLN A 70 4.88 16.15 4.41
C GLN A 70 4.28 14.74 4.48
N ASP A 71 2.96 14.62 4.37
CA ASP A 71 2.26 13.32 4.43
C ASP A 71 2.50 12.46 3.18
N LEU A 72 2.92 13.07 2.06
CA LEU A 72 3.23 12.40 0.81
C LEU A 72 4.69 11.92 0.71
N GLN A 73 5.56 12.42 1.58
CA GLN A 73 6.99 12.13 1.59
C GLN A 73 7.39 11.02 2.57
N ALA A 74 6.42 10.50 3.32
CA ALA A 74 6.59 9.39 4.25
C ALA A 74 6.91 8.06 3.53
#